data_AF-A0A9P4PYX1-F1
#
_entry.id   AF-A0A9P4PYX1-F1
#
_cell.length_a   1.000
_cell.length_b   1.000
_cell.length_c   1.000
_cell.angle_alpha   90.00
_cell.angle_beta   90.00
_cell.angle_gamma   90.00
#
_symmetry.space_group_name_H-M   'P 1'
#
loop_
_entity.id
_entity.type
_entity.pdbx_description
1 polymer ?
#
loop_
_entity_poly.entity_id
_entity_poly.type
_entity_poly.pdbx_seq_one_letter_code
_entity_poly.pdbx_strand_id
1 'polypeptide(L)'
;MSLDRSPSPQRGGGWSSPGLTTPYDEGASRSRSRSPLKNYGDLNGSGTSSHSVTWSSAKAASSRVNGQPSYQSQNQGFFGRHMRKLSMGLPYFHTGGQEDRFAEKEKLQRGRLGAAPGGLPAFKDIPRWLGLQLSRRRKYLALLGLLIGLVLLWFQTPLKYWYRRTSWLGGGSKFVIILGANQGGGVMEWKGPREWAIERDSVKNKKKYATTWGYELEIVDMSTKKRYAHEWRESWEKVDVIRNAMRKYPDAEWFWWLDLNTFIMEPSYSLQHHIFDNIGSSTYRDINVYNPLHIQHPPNGTSGDPNAPQFVNYLDPISSSATGDGKPESVNLIVPQDCGGFNLGSFFVRRSAWTDRLLDIWWDPVFYEQRHMEWEHKEQDALEYVYTNQPWIRPNTAFIAQRRLNAFPHGACGDDRGLPSTGCSSLREGDDPRECGIQGIHYQESERDFLVNMAGCEWGRDCWGEMYNFRQLSNRLNRNPWEKIKDYVSEHWEARKKAKEEQQQQQH
;
A
#
# COMPACT_ATOMS: atom_id res chain seq x y z
N MET A 1 60.22 20.76 -23.12
CA MET A 1 60.57 19.82 -24.20
C MET A 1 59.34 19.69 -25.09
N SER A 2 59.27 20.35 -26.25
CA SER A 2 59.89 19.98 -27.54
C SER A 2 59.27 18.69 -28.09
N LEU A 3 58.42 18.75 -29.13
CA LEU A 3 58.77 18.72 -30.58
C LEU A 3 59.50 17.41 -30.94
N ASP A 4 59.14 16.64 -31.98
CA ASP A 4 58.79 16.96 -33.39
C ASP A 4 57.89 15.78 -33.93
N ARG A 5 57.11 15.73 -35.03
CA ARG A 5 57.08 16.37 -36.38
C ARG A 5 55.66 16.51 -36.97
N SER A 6 55.57 17.18 -38.13
CA SER A 6 54.44 17.19 -39.08
C SER A 6 54.91 16.92 -40.52
N PRO A 7 54.03 16.55 -41.47
CA PRO A 7 54.31 16.68 -42.91
C PRO A 7 53.30 17.54 -43.70
N SER A 8 53.80 18.66 -44.26
CA SER A 8 53.48 19.33 -45.55
C SER A 8 52.05 19.37 -46.17
N PRO A 9 51.60 20.53 -46.71
CA PRO A 9 50.25 20.71 -47.28
C PRO A 9 50.14 20.41 -48.79
N GLN A 10 48.89 20.26 -49.29
CA GLN A 10 48.56 20.37 -50.72
C GLN A 10 48.15 21.81 -51.10
N ARG A 11 48.35 22.17 -52.38
CA ARG A 11 48.04 23.51 -52.92
C ARG A 11 46.54 23.83 -52.87
N GLY A 12 46.20 25.00 -52.32
CA GLY A 12 44.88 25.65 -52.49
C GLY A 12 44.11 25.93 -51.19
N GLY A 13 44.37 25.17 -50.11
CA GLY A 13 43.66 25.32 -48.82
C GLY A 13 44.51 26.02 -47.76
N GLY A 14 44.33 27.34 -47.58
CA GLY A 14 44.89 28.06 -46.43
C GLY A 14 44.11 27.77 -45.14
N TRP A 15 44.79 27.81 -44.00
CA TRP A 15 44.21 27.65 -42.66
C TRP A 15 44.52 28.87 -41.79
N SER A 16 43.50 29.60 -41.32
CA SER A 16 43.64 30.52 -40.18
C SER A 16 42.30 31.07 -39.67
N SER A 17 41.92 30.62 -38.46
CA SER A 17 41.31 31.39 -37.33
C SER A 17 40.04 32.27 -37.50
N PRO A 18 39.23 32.44 -36.42
CA PRO A 18 38.05 33.31 -36.43
C PRO A 18 38.36 34.77 -36.10
N GLY A 19 37.71 35.71 -36.79
CA GLY A 19 37.76 37.16 -36.51
C GLY A 19 36.94 37.96 -37.53
N LEU A 20 36.41 39.12 -37.14
CA LEU A 20 35.67 39.99 -38.06
C LEU A 20 36.63 40.94 -38.81
N THR A 21 36.59 40.93 -40.14
CA THR A 21 36.91 42.10 -40.98
C THR A 21 36.21 42.03 -42.33
N THR A 22 35.63 43.15 -42.75
CA THR A 22 35.34 43.53 -44.13
C THR A 22 36.34 44.64 -44.54
N PRO A 23 36.35 45.15 -45.78
CA PRO A 23 36.31 44.47 -47.08
C PRO A 23 37.45 44.96 -48.04
N TYR A 24 37.79 44.18 -49.08
CA TYR A 24 38.38 44.59 -50.38
C TYR A 24 38.43 43.32 -51.26
N ASP A 25 38.04 43.20 -52.53
CA ASP A 25 37.83 44.09 -53.71
C ASP A 25 39.05 44.22 -54.67
N GLU A 26 38.76 44.47 -55.95
CA GLU A 26 39.53 44.20 -57.18
C GLU A 26 39.73 42.70 -57.52
N GLY A 27 39.60 42.24 -58.79
CA GLY A 27 39.18 42.90 -60.03
C GLY A 27 39.33 41.93 -61.24
N ALA A 28 38.87 42.22 -62.47
CA ALA A 28 37.93 43.24 -62.95
C ALA A 28 37.48 42.94 -64.40
N SER A 29 36.17 42.97 -64.71
CA SER A 29 35.68 43.03 -66.11
C SER A 29 34.29 43.66 -66.27
N ARG A 30 34.34 44.93 -66.70
CA ARG A 30 33.34 45.79 -67.38
C ARG A 30 32.19 45.01 -68.08
N SER A 31 30.94 45.46 -68.13
CA SER A 31 30.47 46.87 -68.16
C SER A 31 28.96 47.08 -67.86
N ARG A 32 28.62 48.26 -67.31
CA ARG A 32 27.43 49.15 -67.56
C ARG A 32 26.01 48.50 -67.65
N SER A 33 24.96 49.01 -66.99
CA SER A 33 24.67 50.42 -66.69
C SER A 33 23.67 50.66 -65.53
N ARG A 34 23.87 51.79 -64.84
CA ARG A 34 22.99 52.63 -63.98
C ARG A 34 21.64 52.08 -63.46
N SER A 35 21.49 52.13 -62.14
CA SER A 35 20.22 52.28 -61.42
C SER A 35 19.75 53.76 -61.37
N PRO A 36 18.44 54.02 -61.16
CA PRO A 36 17.92 55.35 -60.86
C PRO A 36 17.51 55.53 -59.39
N LEU A 37 17.95 56.62 -58.75
CA LEU A 37 17.23 57.21 -57.62
C LEU A 37 15.98 57.94 -58.13
N LYS A 38 15.04 58.26 -57.24
CA LYS A 38 14.15 59.42 -57.41
C LYS A 38 14.11 60.25 -56.14
N ASN A 39 14.34 61.55 -56.31
CA ASN A 39 14.15 62.56 -55.27
C ASN A 39 12.73 63.16 -55.37
N TYR A 40 12.32 63.94 -54.38
CA TYR A 40 10.97 64.53 -54.30
C TYR A 40 10.84 65.88 -55.03
N GLY A 41 9.60 66.25 -55.37
CA GLY A 41 9.19 67.59 -55.81
C GLY A 41 9.15 67.82 -57.34
N ASP A 42 8.32 68.76 -57.84
CA ASP A 42 7.12 69.34 -57.20
C ASP A 42 6.14 69.98 -58.21
N LEU A 43 4.91 70.22 -57.77
CA LEU A 43 3.89 71.18 -58.22
C LEU A 43 3.45 71.33 -59.71
N ASN A 44 2.11 71.38 -59.86
CA ASN A 44 1.30 72.13 -60.84
C ASN A 44 1.33 71.78 -62.34
N GLY A 45 0.12 71.63 -62.91
CA GLY A 45 -0.12 71.59 -64.36
C GLY A 45 -1.39 70.81 -64.73
N SER A 46 -2.46 71.52 -65.10
CA SER A 46 -3.74 70.93 -65.52
C SER A 46 -3.62 70.02 -66.75
N GLY A 47 -4.12 68.78 -66.68
CA GLY A 47 -4.15 67.85 -67.81
C GLY A 47 -5.09 66.66 -67.60
N THR A 48 -5.89 66.35 -68.62
CA THR A 48 -6.91 65.29 -68.61
C THR A 48 -6.36 63.86 -68.60
N SER A 49 -7.17 62.95 -68.03
CA SER A 49 -7.30 61.50 -68.33
C SER A 49 -6.52 60.44 -67.51
N SER A 50 -7.28 59.42 -67.11
CA SER A 50 -6.91 58.05 -66.71
C SER A 50 -5.93 57.81 -65.55
N HIS A 51 -6.48 57.29 -64.44
CA HIS A 51 -5.75 56.39 -63.52
C HIS A 51 -6.28 54.95 -63.68
N SER A 52 -5.67 54.19 -64.60
CA SER A 52 -5.95 52.77 -64.77
C SER A 52 -5.11 51.95 -63.77
N VAL A 53 -5.78 51.22 -62.85
CA VAL A 53 -5.10 50.29 -61.95
C VAL A 53 -4.73 49.02 -62.72
N THR A 54 -3.51 48.98 -63.24
CA THR A 54 -3.03 47.81 -64.01
C THR A 54 -2.85 46.59 -63.10
N TRP A 55 -3.28 45.42 -63.58
CA TRP A 55 -3.17 44.13 -62.87
C TRP A 55 -1.76 43.80 -62.33
N SER A 56 -0.71 44.32 -62.97
CA SER A 56 0.68 44.17 -62.55
C SER A 56 1.00 44.83 -61.20
N SER A 57 0.46 46.03 -60.90
CA SER A 57 0.73 46.72 -59.63
C SER A 57 0.00 46.08 -58.46
N ALA A 58 -1.24 45.63 -58.66
CA ALA A 58 -1.99 44.84 -57.69
C ALA A 58 -1.27 43.51 -57.34
N LYS A 59 -0.72 42.82 -58.35
CA LYS A 59 0.06 41.59 -58.16
C LYS A 59 1.41 41.83 -57.45
N ALA A 60 2.03 42.99 -57.66
CA ALA A 60 3.25 43.39 -56.95
C ALA A 60 3.00 43.80 -55.48
N ALA A 61 1.81 44.32 -55.17
CA ALA A 61 1.40 44.59 -53.79
C ALA A 61 1.09 43.30 -53.01
N SER A 62 0.32 42.37 -53.60
CA SER A 62 -0.08 41.14 -52.92
C SER A 62 1.07 40.14 -52.71
N SER A 63 2.10 40.14 -53.58
CA SER A 63 3.28 39.29 -53.40
C SER A 63 4.10 39.62 -52.14
N ARG A 64 3.99 40.85 -51.60
CA ARG A 64 4.63 41.26 -50.34
C ARG A 64 3.86 40.84 -49.08
N VAL A 65 2.61 40.40 -49.20
CA VAL A 65 1.75 40.07 -48.05
C VAL A 65 1.75 38.56 -47.73
N ASN A 66 1.98 37.70 -48.72
CA ASN A 66 1.99 36.24 -48.56
C ASN A 66 3.40 35.61 -48.50
N GLY A 67 4.45 36.42 -48.26
CA GLY A 67 5.84 35.96 -48.15
C GLY A 67 6.28 35.70 -46.71
N GLN A 68 6.04 34.50 -46.17
CA GLN A 68 6.77 34.03 -44.98
C GLN A 68 8.24 33.74 -45.35
N PRO A 69 9.23 34.12 -44.52
CA PRO A 69 10.64 33.85 -44.81
C PRO A 69 10.95 32.34 -44.71
N SER A 70 11.21 31.71 -45.85
CA SER A 70 11.55 30.29 -45.95
C SER A 70 12.98 30.01 -45.49
N TYR A 71 13.15 29.84 -44.18
CA TYR A 71 14.44 29.56 -43.55
C TYR A 71 15.02 28.20 -44.02
N GLN A 72 15.98 28.21 -44.95
CA GLN A 72 16.69 27.01 -45.36
C GLN A 72 17.58 26.50 -44.22
N SER A 73 17.13 25.47 -43.50
CA SER A 73 17.97 24.76 -42.54
C SER A 73 18.98 23.87 -43.28
N GLN A 74 20.28 24.13 -43.11
CA GLN A 74 21.32 23.15 -43.43
C GLN A 74 21.07 21.82 -42.70
N ASN A 75 21.60 20.73 -43.27
CA ASN A 75 21.33 19.37 -42.81
C ASN A 75 21.73 19.13 -41.34
N GLN A 76 20.73 19.15 -40.46
CA GLN A 76 20.84 18.62 -39.10
C GLN A 76 19.88 17.43 -38.92
N GLY A 77 20.40 16.39 -38.27
CA GLY A 77 19.77 15.07 -38.14
C GLY A 77 18.55 15.03 -37.22
N PHE A 78 17.93 13.85 -37.17
CA PHE A 78 16.66 13.56 -36.50
C PHE A 78 16.54 14.15 -35.08
N PHE A 79 17.53 13.89 -34.22
CA PHE A 79 17.51 14.33 -32.81
C PHE A 79 17.51 15.85 -32.63
N GLY A 80 18.25 16.60 -33.44
CA GLY A 80 18.29 18.08 -33.37
C GLY A 80 16.93 18.71 -33.68
N ARG A 81 16.16 18.10 -34.59
CA ARG A 81 14.78 18.52 -34.93
C ARG A 81 13.78 18.24 -33.81
N HIS A 82 14.03 17.23 -32.98
CA HIS A 82 13.16 16.86 -31.87
C HIS A 82 13.42 17.71 -30.61
N MET A 83 14.69 17.93 -30.24
CA MET A 83 15.07 18.77 -29.10
C MET A 83 14.54 20.21 -29.23
N ARG A 84 14.63 20.81 -30.43
CA ARG A 84 14.07 22.15 -30.70
C ARG A 84 12.55 22.24 -30.54
N LYS A 85 11.80 21.15 -30.73
CA LYS A 85 10.34 21.15 -30.49
C LYS A 85 9.99 21.14 -28.99
N LEU A 86 10.84 20.54 -28.15
CA LEU A 86 10.68 20.56 -26.70
C LEU A 86 11.07 21.93 -26.12
N SER A 87 12.17 22.54 -26.57
CA SER A 87 12.56 23.88 -26.12
C SER A 87 11.59 24.99 -26.56
N MET A 88 10.87 24.80 -27.67
CA MET A 88 9.79 25.69 -28.14
C MET A 88 8.44 25.44 -27.43
N GLY A 89 8.34 24.40 -26.58
CA GLY A 89 7.10 24.01 -25.88
C GLY A 89 6.95 24.57 -24.47
N LEU A 90 8.01 25.19 -23.91
CA LEU A 90 7.99 25.79 -22.57
C LEU A 90 7.38 27.20 -22.61
N PRO A 91 6.45 27.54 -21.70
CA PRO A 91 5.91 28.89 -21.62
C PRO A 91 6.98 29.86 -21.09
N TYR A 92 7.39 30.81 -21.92
CA TYR A 92 8.12 31.98 -21.43
C TYR A 92 7.19 32.83 -20.56
N PHE A 93 7.47 32.89 -19.26
CA PHE A 93 6.87 33.89 -18.39
C PHE A 93 7.52 35.23 -18.68
N HIS A 94 6.84 36.10 -19.42
CA HIS A 94 7.22 37.51 -19.52
C HIS A 94 6.84 38.21 -18.20
N THR A 95 7.86 38.59 -17.43
CA THR A 95 7.75 39.68 -16.46
C THR A 95 7.36 40.96 -17.21
N GLY A 96 6.36 41.68 -16.68
CA GLY A 96 5.67 42.72 -17.43
C GLY A 96 6.45 44.03 -17.57
N GLY A 97 6.18 44.77 -18.65
CA GLY A 97 6.64 46.14 -18.87
C GLY A 97 6.36 46.59 -20.30
N GLN A 98 5.46 47.57 -20.45
CA GLN A 98 5.05 48.19 -21.73
C GLN A 98 4.37 47.25 -22.77
N GLU A 99 3.43 47.70 -23.60
CA GLU A 99 2.88 49.05 -23.81
C GLU A 99 1.35 49.09 -23.65
N ASP A 100 0.84 50.13 -22.98
CA ASP A 100 -0.55 50.54 -23.17
C ASP A 100 -0.69 51.31 -24.48
N ARG A 101 -1.68 50.89 -25.31
CA ARG A 101 -2.27 51.50 -26.52
C ARG A 101 -2.20 50.57 -27.74
N PHE A 102 -3.31 49.92 -28.07
CA PHE A 102 -3.96 50.10 -29.38
C PHE A 102 -5.38 49.49 -29.39
N ALA A 103 -6.37 50.32 -29.72
CA ALA A 103 -7.70 49.95 -30.23
C ALA A 103 -8.50 48.86 -29.47
N GLU A 104 -8.85 49.11 -28.20
CA GLU A 104 -10.05 48.45 -27.64
C GLU A 104 -11.30 49.03 -28.32
N LYS A 105 -11.97 48.23 -29.16
CA LYS A 105 -13.26 48.60 -29.74
C LYS A 105 -14.19 47.39 -29.88
N GLU A 106 -15.43 47.63 -29.49
CA GLU A 106 -16.62 46.78 -29.65
C GLU A 106 -16.73 45.48 -28.82
N LYS A 107 -17.48 45.64 -27.72
CA LYS A 107 -18.66 44.82 -27.36
C LYS A 107 -18.48 43.28 -27.31
N LEU A 108 -18.57 42.74 -26.08
CA LEU A 108 -19.81 42.05 -25.67
C LEU A 108 -19.86 41.81 -24.15
N GLN A 109 -20.96 42.22 -23.52
CA GLN A 109 -21.24 41.92 -22.11
C GLN A 109 -21.57 40.43 -21.93
N ARG A 110 -20.65 39.64 -21.32
CA ARG A 110 -20.99 38.32 -20.74
C ARG A 110 -20.25 38.05 -19.43
N GLY A 111 -20.84 38.51 -18.34
CA GLY A 111 -20.69 38.00 -16.97
C GLY A 111 -19.28 37.60 -16.50
N ARG A 112 -18.49 38.57 -16.04
CA ARG A 112 -17.47 38.31 -15.02
C ARG A 112 -18.18 38.13 -13.66
N LEU A 113 -18.41 36.89 -13.26
CA LEU A 113 -18.53 36.57 -11.83
C LEU A 113 -17.12 36.45 -11.26
N GLY A 114 -16.90 37.05 -10.09
CA GLY A 114 -15.57 37.13 -9.47
C GLY A 114 -15.10 35.79 -8.93
N ALA A 115 -14.00 35.27 -9.47
CA ALA A 115 -13.22 34.23 -8.81
C ALA A 115 -12.22 34.92 -7.86
N ALA A 116 -12.40 34.74 -6.55
CA ALA A 116 -11.38 35.12 -5.57
C ALA A 116 -10.14 34.21 -5.72
N PRO A 117 -8.91 34.74 -5.57
CA PRO A 117 -7.70 33.93 -5.70
C PRO A 117 -7.60 32.94 -4.53
N GLY A 118 -7.68 31.64 -4.83
CA GLY A 118 -7.48 30.54 -3.87
C GLY A 118 -8.63 29.53 -3.74
N GLY A 119 -9.82 29.82 -4.29
CA GLY A 119 -10.96 28.90 -4.22
C GLY A 119 -10.82 27.68 -5.16
N LEU A 120 -11.13 26.47 -4.66
CA LEU A 120 -11.36 25.30 -5.51
C LEU A 120 -12.57 25.56 -6.45
N PRO A 121 -12.53 25.09 -7.71
CA PRO A 121 -13.59 25.36 -8.68
C PRO A 121 -14.90 24.68 -8.26
N ALA A 122 -16.01 25.41 -8.32
CA ALA A 122 -17.33 24.88 -8.01
C ALA A 122 -17.75 23.80 -9.02
N PHE A 123 -18.49 22.78 -8.56
CA PHE A 123 -18.96 21.67 -9.41
C PHE A 123 -19.72 22.11 -10.67
N LYS A 124 -20.35 23.29 -10.65
CA LYS A 124 -21.09 23.88 -11.79
C LYS A 124 -20.18 24.35 -12.94
N ASP A 125 -18.89 24.63 -12.68
CA ASP A 125 -17.93 25.08 -13.69
C ASP A 125 -17.16 23.92 -14.38
N ILE A 126 -17.18 22.72 -13.79
CA ILE A 126 -16.57 21.50 -14.37
C ILE A 126 -16.96 21.28 -15.84
N PRO A 127 -18.24 21.30 -16.27
CA PRO A 127 -18.59 21.11 -17.68
C PRO A 127 -18.04 22.22 -18.60
N ARG A 128 -17.90 23.46 -18.09
CA ARG A 128 -17.32 24.58 -18.85
C ARG A 128 -15.80 24.43 -18.97
N TRP A 129 -15.12 23.98 -17.92
CA TRP A 129 -13.69 23.66 -17.90
C TRP A 129 -13.36 22.50 -18.85
N LEU A 130 -14.13 21.41 -18.80
CA LEU A 130 -14.04 20.29 -19.75
C LEU A 130 -14.29 20.76 -21.19
N GLY A 131 -15.33 21.57 -21.43
CA GLY A 131 -15.64 22.15 -22.74
C GLY A 131 -14.51 23.01 -23.31
N LEU A 132 -13.80 23.78 -22.47
CA LEU A 132 -12.62 24.55 -22.88
C LEU A 132 -11.41 23.66 -23.20
N GLN A 133 -11.21 22.56 -22.47
CA GLN A 133 -10.18 21.56 -22.81
C GLN A 133 -10.54 20.75 -24.08
N LEU A 134 -11.83 20.67 -24.45
CA LEU A 134 -12.31 20.12 -25.73
C LEU A 134 -12.08 21.05 -26.95
N SER A 135 -11.36 22.16 -26.79
CA SER A 135 -10.83 22.98 -27.89
C SER A 135 -10.24 22.12 -29.02
N ARG A 136 -10.44 22.52 -30.29
CA ARG A 136 -9.99 21.77 -31.48
C ARG A 136 -8.49 21.40 -31.47
N ARG A 137 -7.65 22.14 -30.74
CA ARG A 137 -6.21 21.85 -30.55
C ARG A 137 -5.90 20.87 -29.41
N ARG A 138 -6.78 20.71 -28.42
CA ARG A 138 -6.62 19.83 -27.25
C ARG A 138 -7.54 18.61 -27.22
N LYS A 139 -8.51 18.51 -28.14
CA LYS A 139 -9.43 17.34 -28.27
C LYS A 139 -8.73 15.97 -28.20
N TYR A 140 -7.52 15.82 -28.77
CA TYR A 140 -6.75 14.57 -28.72
C TYR A 140 -6.16 14.27 -27.34
N LEU A 141 -5.77 15.30 -26.58
CA LEU A 141 -5.33 15.16 -25.18
C LEU A 141 -6.52 14.89 -24.26
N ALA A 142 -7.69 15.49 -24.53
CA ALA A 142 -8.92 15.19 -23.81
C ALA A 142 -9.38 13.74 -24.06
N LEU A 143 -9.35 13.28 -25.31
CA LEU A 143 -9.63 11.89 -25.67
C LEU A 143 -8.61 10.91 -25.08
N LEU A 144 -7.31 11.24 -25.09
CA LEU A 144 -6.27 10.45 -24.45
C LEU A 144 -6.47 10.36 -22.92
N GLY A 145 -6.77 11.48 -22.26
CA GLY A 145 -7.06 11.51 -20.83
C GLY A 145 -8.33 10.74 -20.46
N LEU A 146 -9.36 10.79 -21.30
CA LEU A 146 -10.59 10.01 -21.13
C LEU A 146 -10.34 8.52 -21.36
N LEU A 147 -9.54 8.14 -22.36
CA LEU A 147 -9.15 6.75 -22.62
C LEU A 147 -8.28 6.20 -21.49
N ILE A 148 -7.29 6.96 -21.00
CA ILE A 148 -6.51 6.63 -19.80
C ILE A 148 -7.43 6.50 -18.58
N GLY A 149 -8.41 7.40 -18.42
CA GLY A 149 -9.42 7.31 -17.38
C GLY A 149 -10.24 6.02 -17.44
N LEU A 150 -10.73 5.63 -18.62
CA LEU A 150 -11.45 4.37 -18.84
C LEU A 150 -10.56 3.14 -18.59
N VAL A 151 -9.30 3.17 -19.01
CA VAL A 151 -8.31 2.11 -18.74
C VAL A 151 -8.05 2.00 -17.22
N LEU A 152 -7.82 3.11 -16.52
CA LEU A 152 -7.64 3.12 -15.07
C LEU A 152 -8.90 2.67 -14.32
N LEU A 153 -10.11 2.99 -14.82
CA LEU A 153 -11.38 2.51 -14.29
C LEU A 153 -11.54 1.00 -14.48
N TRP A 154 -11.23 0.48 -15.66
CA TRP A 154 -11.31 -0.94 -15.99
C TRP A 154 -10.31 -1.78 -15.20
N PHE A 155 -9.07 -1.31 -15.06
CA PHE A 155 -7.99 -2.01 -14.36
C PHE A 155 -7.89 -1.65 -12.87
N GLN A 156 -8.89 -1.01 -12.24
CA GLN A 156 -8.79 -0.61 -10.82
C GLN A 156 -8.45 -1.77 -9.88
N THR A 157 -9.02 -2.96 -10.08
CA THR A 157 -8.78 -4.12 -9.20
C THR A 157 -7.34 -4.65 -9.31
N PRO A 158 -6.78 -5.00 -10.50
CA PRO A 158 -5.38 -5.39 -10.60
C PRO A 158 -4.41 -4.25 -10.27
N LEU A 159 -4.70 -2.99 -10.62
CA LEU A 159 -3.84 -1.86 -10.25
C LEU A 159 -3.74 -1.67 -8.73
N LYS A 160 -4.86 -1.77 -8.00
CA LYS A 160 -4.86 -1.73 -6.53
C LYS A 160 -4.13 -2.93 -5.92
N TYR A 161 -4.28 -4.13 -6.48
CA TYR A 161 -3.53 -5.31 -6.04
C TYR A 161 -2.02 -5.13 -6.21
N TRP A 162 -1.55 -4.75 -7.41
CA TRP A 162 -0.12 -4.53 -7.67
C TRP A 162 0.45 -3.38 -6.84
N TYR A 163 -0.27 -2.25 -6.71
CA TYR A 163 0.13 -1.15 -5.83
C TYR A 163 0.32 -1.61 -4.39
N ARG A 164 -0.66 -2.36 -3.84
CA ARG A 164 -0.62 -2.85 -2.46
C ARG A 164 0.49 -3.89 -2.25
N ARG A 165 0.68 -4.79 -3.22
CA ARG A 165 1.73 -5.83 -3.19
C ARG A 165 3.15 -5.27 -3.28
N THR A 166 3.39 -4.17 -3.99
CA THR A 166 4.77 -3.72 -4.25
C THR A 166 5.45 -3.23 -2.95
N SER A 167 6.63 -3.78 -2.64
CA SER A 167 7.37 -3.63 -1.38
C SER A 167 7.62 -2.19 -0.91
N TRP A 168 7.86 -1.27 -1.85
CA TRP A 168 8.11 0.17 -1.58
C TRP A 168 6.86 1.06 -1.51
N LEU A 169 5.66 0.51 -1.74
CA LEU A 169 4.38 1.25 -1.76
C LEU A 169 3.42 0.74 -0.68
N GLY A 170 2.63 -0.29 -0.96
CA GLY A 170 1.77 -0.90 0.06
C GLY A 170 2.46 -1.96 0.92
N GLY A 171 3.69 -2.36 0.59
CA GLY A 171 4.49 -3.28 1.39
C GLY A 171 4.03 -4.74 1.40
N GLY A 172 2.95 -5.09 0.68
CA GLY A 172 2.27 -6.37 0.83
C GLY A 172 3.16 -7.60 0.58
N SER A 173 4.11 -7.54 -0.36
CA SER A 173 5.04 -8.64 -0.62
C SER A 173 6.00 -8.96 0.53
N LYS A 174 6.13 -8.07 1.53
CA LYS A 174 6.90 -8.34 2.75
C LYS A 174 6.22 -9.34 3.69
N PHE A 175 4.93 -9.61 3.51
CA PHE A 175 4.09 -10.37 4.44
C PHE A 175 3.59 -11.65 3.79
N VAL A 176 3.88 -12.78 4.43
CA VAL A 176 3.39 -14.12 4.06
C VAL A 176 2.45 -14.61 5.15
N ILE A 177 1.21 -14.92 4.80
CA ILE A 177 0.29 -15.64 5.67
C ILE A 177 0.55 -17.14 5.47
N ILE A 178 0.76 -17.86 6.56
CA ILE A 178 0.91 -19.31 6.59
C ILE A 178 -0.35 -19.91 7.20
N LEU A 179 -0.94 -20.89 6.51
CA LEU A 179 -2.13 -21.61 6.94
C LEU A 179 -1.86 -23.12 6.84
N GLY A 180 -1.82 -23.81 7.98
CA GLY A 180 -1.96 -25.26 8.01
C GLY A 180 -3.41 -25.64 7.68
N ALA A 181 -3.61 -26.41 6.61
CA ALA A 181 -4.93 -26.89 6.19
C ALA A 181 -4.82 -28.21 5.43
N ASN A 182 -5.52 -29.24 5.90
CA ASN A 182 -5.54 -30.56 5.27
C ASN A 182 -6.45 -30.54 4.03
N GLN A 183 -5.91 -30.10 2.88
CA GLN A 183 -6.63 -30.06 1.60
C GLN A 183 -7.04 -31.45 1.07
N GLY A 184 -6.60 -32.54 1.70
CA GLY A 184 -6.86 -33.92 1.28
C GLY A 184 -7.90 -34.65 2.13
N GLY A 185 -8.90 -35.26 1.48
CA GLY A 185 -9.66 -36.35 2.08
C GLY A 185 -8.83 -37.64 2.11
N GLY A 186 -7.81 -37.67 2.97
CA GLY A 186 -6.87 -38.78 3.08
C GLY A 186 -7.45 -40.02 3.78
N VAL A 187 -6.87 -41.19 3.52
CA VAL A 187 -7.27 -42.46 4.17
C VAL A 187 -6.84 -42.51 5.65
N MET A 188 -5.86 -41.69 6.04
CA MET A 188 -5.32 -41.67 7.41
C MET A 188 -6.32 -41.10 8.44
N GLU A 189 -7.12 -40.10 8.06
CA GLU A 189 -8.11 -39.45 8.93
C GLU A 189 -9.37 -39.08 8.14
N TRP A 190 -10.53 -39.56 8.62
CA TRP A 190 -11.82 -39.34 7.95
C TRP A 190 -12.43 -37.98 8.30
N LYS A 191 -11.93 -36.94 7.64
CA LYS A 191 -12.37 -35.54 7.79
C LYS A 191 -13.89 -35.38 7.66
N GLY A 192 -14.53 -34.92 8.73
CA GLY A 192 -15.97 -34.77 8.86
C GLY A 192 -16.55 -33.58 8.06
N PRO A 193 -17.86 -33.60 7.75
CA PRO A 193 -18.51 -32.53 6.99
C PRO A 193 -18.41 -31.14 7.63
N ARG A 194 -18.23 -31.07 8.96
CA ARG A 194 -18.00 -29.83 9.72
C ARG A 194 -16.60 -29.29 9.47
N GLU A 195 -15.54 -30.09 9.61
CA GLU A 195 -14.16 -29.65 9.32
C GLU A 195 -13.98 -29.23 7.86
N TRP A 196 -14.58 -29.96 6.90
CA TRP A 196 -14.62 -29.55 5.48
C TRP A 196 -15.21 -28.15 5.27
N ALA A 197 -16.25 -27.80 6.02
CA ALA A 197 -16.88 -26.49 5.93
C ALA A 197 -16.09 -25.40 6.67
N ILE A 198 -15.48 -25.71 7.83
CA ILE A 198 -14.59 -24.83 8.58
C ILE A 198 -13.37 -24.46 7.73
N GLU A 199 -12.66 -25.46 7.17
CA GLU A 199 -11.50 -25.23 6.30
C GLU A 199 -11.88 -24.39 5.08
N ARG A 200 -12.91 -24.78 4.33
CA ARG A 200 -13.31 -24.08 3.11
C ARG A 200 -13.59 -22.60 3.38
N ASP A 201 -14.26 -22.29 4.49
CA ASP A 201 -14.64 -20.93 4.83
C ASP A 201 -13.46 -20.14 5.42
N SER A 202 -12.58 -20.79 6.19
CA SER A 202 -11.31 -20.26 6.73
C SER A 202 -10.30 -19.92 5.62
N VAL A 203 -10.04 -20.87 4.72
CA VAL A 203 -9.22 -20.68 3.51
C VAL A 203 -9.79 -19.54 2.66
N LYS A 204 -11.11 -19.51 2.45
CA LYS A 204 -11.78 -18.46 1.65
C LYS A 204 -11.66 -17.07 2.31
N ASN A 205 -11.77 -16.99 3.64
CA ASN A 205 -11.57 -15.77 4.41
C ASN A 205 -10.12 -15.25 4.26
N LYS A 206 -9.14 -16.06 4.63
CA LYS A 206 -7.70 -15.72 4.58
C LYS A 206 -7.26 -15.37 3.16
N LYS A 207 -7.72 -16.11 2.15
CA LYS A 207 -7.45 -15.83 0.72
C LYS A 207 -8.07 -14.52 0.24
N LYS A 208 -9.29 -14.18 0.68
CA LYS A 208 -9.90 -12.86 0.41
C LYS A 208 -9.07 -11.74 1.04
N TYR A 209 -8.56 -11.90 2.26
CA TYR A 209 -7.74 -10.89 2.92
C TYR A 209 -6.39 -10.69 2.21
N ALA A 210 -5.64 -11.77 1.97
CA ALA A 210 -4.36 -11.73 1.27
C ALA A 210 -4.48 -11.10 -0.14
N THR A 211 -5.48 -11.51 -0.93
CA THR A 211 -5.73 -10.91 -2.26
C THR A 211 -6.24 -9.47 -2.21
N THR A 212 -6.81 -9.01 -1.09
CA THR A 212 -7.21 -7.61 -0.90
C THR A 212 -6.00 -6.71 -0.64
N TRP A 213 -4.97 -7.22 0.04
CA TRP A 213 -3.81 -6.44 0.50
C TRP A 213 -2.47 -6.76 -0.19
N GLY A 214 -2.46 -7.73 -1.11
CA GLY A 214 -1.27 -8.07 -1.90
C GLY A 214 -0.30 -9.03 -1.22
N TYR A 215 -0.61 -9.47 0.01
CA TYR A 215 0.15 -10.48 0.74
C TYR A 215 0.20 -11.81 -0.01
N GLU A 216 1.18 -12.64 0.34
CA GLU A 216 1.19 -14.04 -0.06
C GLU A 216 0.37 -14.90 0.93
N LEU A 217 -0.21 -15.99 0.43
CA LEU A 217 -0.88 -16.99 1.28
C LEU A 217 -0.35 -18.38 0.95
N GLU A 218 0.54 -18.87 1.81
CA GLU A 218 1.01 -20.25 1.79
C GLU A 218 -0.01 -21.14 2.53
N ILE A 219 -0.70 -22.00 1.80
CA ILE A 219 -1.56 -23.04 2.39
C ILE A 219 -0.78 -24.34 2.33
N VAL A 220 -0.45 -24.90 3.49
CA VAL A 220 0.36 -26.12 3.60
C VAL A 220 -0.52 -27.27 4.07
N ASP A 221 -0.48 -28.37 3.31
CA ASP A 221 -1.03 -29.64 3.76
C ASP A 221 -0.13 -30.25 4.84
N MET A 222 -0.77 -30.65 5.94
CA MET A 222 -0.14 -31.25 7.11
C MET A 222 -0.19 -32.78 7.01
N SER A 223 -1.32 -33.32 6.51
CA SER A 223 -1.66 -34.76 6.53
C SER A 223 -0.66 -35.67 5.80
N THR A 224 0.01 -35.16 4.78
CA THR A 224 0.96 -35.94 3.97
C THR A 224 2.33 -36.15 4.64
N LYS A 225 2.64 -35.45 5.75
CA LYS A 225 3.96 -35.48 6.38
C LYS A 225 4.10 -36.62 7.39
N LYS A 226 4.42 -37.83 6.93
CA LYS A 226 4.65 -39.04 7.77
C LYS A 226 5.57 -38.86 9.00
N ARG A 227 6.45 -37.84 9.03
CA ARG A 227 7.29 -37.47 10.19
C ARG A 227 6.48 -37.09 11.43
N TYR A 228 5.27 -36.57 11.26
CA TYR A 228 4.44 -36.00 12.33
C TYR A 228 3.12 -36.76 12.53
N ALA A 229 2.94 -37.90 11.85
CA ALA A 229 1.78 -38.80 12.00
C ALA A 229 1.79 -39.59 13.33
N HIS A 230 2.32 -38.98 14.38
CA HIS A 230 2.23 -39.39 15.78
C HIS A 230 1.55 -38.24 16.51
N GLU A 231 0.49 -38.53 17.24
CA GLU A 231 -0.42 -37.61 17.93
C GLU A 231 0.26 -36.45 18.68
N TRP A 232 1.43 -36.71 19.29
CA TRP A 232 2.18 -35.69 20.03
C TRP A 232 3.07 -34.76 19.17
N ARG A 233 3.10 -34.92 17.84
CA ARG A 233 4.00 -34.19 16.90
C ARG A 233 3.31 -33.22 15.94
N GLU A 234 1.99 -33.28 15.82
CA GLU A 234 1.21 -32.58 14.77
C GLU A 234 1.40 -31.05 14.79
N SER A 235 1.25 -30.43 15.96
CA SER A 235 1.33 -28.97 16.10
C SER A 235 2.76 -28.44 15.96
N TRP A 236 3.76 -29.27 16.25
CA TRP A 236 5.18 -28.96 16.07
C TRP A 236 5.58 -28.77 14.60
N GLU A 237 4.76 -29.19 13.64
CA GLU A 237 4.94 -28.89 12.22
C GLU A 237 5.07 -27.39 11.93
N LYS A 238 4.47 -26.53 12.78
CA LYS A 238 4.58 -25.06 12.71
C LYS A 238 6.01 -24.61 12.44
N VAL A 239 6.99 -25.19 13.15
CA VAL A 239 8.41 -24.81 13.08
C VAL A 239 9.01 -25.07 11.69
N ASP A 240 8.87 -26.30 11.18
CA ASP A 240 9.44 -26.69 9.88
C ASP A 240 8.67 -26.08 8.70
N VAL A 241 7.37 -25.79 8.87
CA VAL A 241 6.58 -25.05 7.88
C VAL A 241 7.03 -23.58 7.79
N ILE A 242 7.23 -22.89 8.92
CA ILE A 242 7.75 -21.52 8.95
C ILE A 242 9.16 -21.46 8.32
N ARG A 243 10.06 -22.37 8.69
CA ARG A 243 11.41 -22.51 8.13
C ARG A 243 11.38 -22.71 6.60
N ASN A 244 10.43 -23.49 6.08
CA ASN A 244 10.28 -23.69 4.64
C ASN A 244 9.62 -22.51 3.91
N ALA A 245 8.66 -21.81 4.53
CA ALA A 245 8.10 -20.57 3.99
C ALA A 245 9.17 -19.46 3.86
N MET A 246 10.07 -19.35 4.85
CA MET A 246 11.21 -18.42 4.81
C MET A 246 12.19 -18.71 3.66
N ARG A 247 12.36 -19.98 3.29
CA ARG A 247 13.15 -20.39 2.11
C ARG A 247 12.43 -20.13 0.79
N LYS A 248 11.10 -20.34 0.76
CA LYS A 248 10.26 -20.18 -0.44
C LYS A 248 10.06 -18.72 -0.86
N TYR A 249 9.97 -17.81 0.11
CA TYR A 249 9.65 -16.39 -0.12
C TYR A 249 10.78 -15.46 0.37
N PRO A 250 11.95 -15.43 -0.29
CA PRO A 250 13.14 -14.72 0.20
C PRO A 250 12.91 -13.22 0.47
N ASP A 251 12.08 -12.56 -0.33
CA ASP A 251 11.77 -11.13 -0.20
C ASP A 251 10.83 -10.78 0.97
N ALA A 252 10.26 -11.79 1.63
CA ALA A 252 9.36 -11.58 2.76
C ALA A 252 10.12 -11.36 4.08
N GLU A 253 9.68 -10.36 4.83
CA GLU A 253 10.23 -9.94 6.11
C GLU A 253 9.48 -10.57 7.29
N TRP A 254 8.15 -10.69 7.19
CA TRP A 254 7.26 -11.16 8.25
C TRP A 254 6.37 -12.32 7.79
N PHE A 255 6.27 -13.32 8.65
CA PHE A 255 5.50 -14.55 8.46
C PHE A 255 4.43 -14.62 9.56
N TRP A 256 3.16 -14.60 9.15
CA TRP A 256 2.02 -14.71 10.05
C TRP A 256 1.53 -16.14 10.05
N TRP A 257 1.68 -16.86 11.16
CA TRP A 257 1.02 -18.14 11.34
C TRP A 257 -0.44 -17.92 11.72
N LEU A 258 -1.35 -18.64 11.06
CA LEU A 258 -2.77 -18.69 11.41
C LEU A 258 -3.31 -20.12 11.39
N ASP A 259 -3.89 -20.54 12.52
CA ASP A 259 -4.57 -21.83 12.63
C ASP A 259 -5.89 -21.87 11.82
N LEU A 260 -6.36 -23.09 11.54
CA LEU A 260 -7.57 -23.33 10.75
C LEU A 260 -8.82 -22.69 11.38
N ASN A 261 -8.92 -22.74 12.71
CA ASN A 261 -10.05 -22.28 13.51
C ASN A 261 -10.07 -20.74 13.73
N THR A 262 -9.23 -19.99 13.02
CA THR A 262 -9.24 -18.51 13.04
C THR A 262 -9.99 -17.89 11.85
N PHE A 263 -10.68 -16.77 12.07
CA PHE A 263 -11.41 -16.02 11.04
C PHE A 263 -11.12 -14.51 11.14
N ILE A 264 -10.65 -13.90 10.06
CA ILE A 264 -10.37 -12.46 10.00
C ILE A 264 -11.70 -11.72 9.89
N MET A 265 -12.03 -10.93 10.91
CA MET A 265 -13.32 -10.24 11.03
C MET A 265 -13.31 -8.90 10.30
N GLU A 266 -12.19 -8.18 10.32
CA GLU A 266 -12.01 -6.89 9.66
C GLU A 266 -11.06 -6.96 8.45
N PRO A 267 -11.57 -7.16 7.22
CA PRO A 267 -10.77 -7.10 6.00
C PRO A 267 -10.45 -5.66 5.55
N SER A 268 -10.96 -4.67 6.28
CA SER A 268 -11.07 -3.26 5.89
C SER A 268 -9.75 -2.47 5.96
N TYR A 269 -8.82 -2.90 6.83
CA TYR A 269 -7.49 -2.32 7.02
C TYR A 269 -6.36 -3.36 6.89
N SER A 270 -5.11 -2.87 6.85
CA SER A 270 -3.92 -3.68 6.62
C SER A 270 -3.17 -4.00 7.93
N LEU A 271 -2.30 -5.01 7.90
CA LEU A 271 -1.49 -5.43 9.04
C LEU A 271 -0.49 -4.35 9.45
N GLN A 272 0.00 -3.58 8.47
CA GLN A 272 0.92 -2.47 8.68
C GLN A 272 0.23 -1.42 9.55
N HIS A 273 -0.95 -0.95 9.12
CA HIS A 273 -1.70 0.05 9.87
C HIS A 273 -2.13 -0.42 11.28
N HIS A 274 -2.45 -1.72 11.41
CA HIS A 274 -2.93 -2.31 12.67
C HIS A 274 -1.82 -2.56 13.71
N ILE A 275 -0.63 -2.98 13.25
CA ILE A 275 0.45 -3.46 14.13
C ILE A 275 1.81 -2.86 13.73
N PHE A 276 2.26 -3.06 12.49
CA PHE A 276 3.68 -2.88 12.12
C PHE A 276 4.13 -1.43 11.90
N ASP A 277 3.21 -0.49 11.62
CA ASP A 277 3.52 0.94 11.53
C ASP A 277 3.85 1.53 12.92
N ASN A 278 3.32 0.92 13.99
CA ASN A 278 3.43 1.41 15.37
C ASN A 278 3.72 0.28 16.38
N ILE A 279 4.71 -0.58 16.10
CA ILE A 279 5.02 -1.77 16.92
C ILE A 279 5.13 -1.42 18.41
N GLY A 280 5.92 -0.39 18.78
CA GLY A 280 6.14 -0.01 20.18
C GLY A 280 4.90 0.52 20.95
N SER A 281 3.81 0.86 20.25
CA SER A 281 2.52 1.20 20.89
C SER A 281 1.46 0.11 20.74
N SER A 282 1.61 -0.81 19.78
CA SER A 282 0.72 -1.96 19.60
C SER A 282 1.14 -3.19 20.42
N THR A 283 2.42 -3.31 20.76
CA THR A 283 2.99 -4.39 21.57
C THR A 283 3.64 -3.88 22.86
N TYR A 284 3.84 -4.79 23.82
CA TYR A 284 4.61 -4.60 25.04
C TYR A 284 5.64 -5.73 25.18
N ARG A 285 6.73 -5.52 25.91
CA ARG A 285 7.78 -6.55 26.11
C ARG A 285 7.86 -7.08 27.53
N ASP A 286 7.51 -6.25 28.50
CA ASP A 286 7.53 -6.65 29.89
C ASP A 286 6.37 -7.61 30.18
N ILE A 287 6.69 -8.88 30.40
CA ILE A 287 5.70 -9.91 30.75
C ILE A 287 4.98 -9.61 32.06
N ASN A 288 5.48 -8.74 32.95
CA ASN A 288 4.75 -8.35 34.16
C ASN A 288 3.44 -7.59 33.88
N VAL A 289 3.30 -6.99 32.69
CA VAL A 289 2.09 -6.27 32.26
C VAL A 289 0.88 -7.21 32.16
N TYR A 290 1.10 -8.46 31.77
CA TYR A 290 0.10 -9.53 31.82
C TYR A 290 0.82 -10.88 31.93
N ASN A 291 0.56 -11.61 33.01
CA ASN A 291 1.35 -12.77 33.39
C ASN A 291 0.48 -13.89 33.99
N PRO A 292 -0.33 -14.60 33.16
CA PRO A 292 -1.15 -15.72 33.63
C PRO A 292 -0.31 -16.87 34.22
N LEU A 293 0.88 -17.10 33.66
CA LEU A 293 1.82 -18.16 34.04
C LEU A 293 2.69 -17.85 35.27
N HIS A 294 2.59 -16.63 35.82
CA HIS A 294 3.44 -16.12 36.91
C HIS A 294 4.98 -16.24 36.64
N ILE A 295 5.40 -16.16 35.37
CA ILE A 295 6.81 -16.20 34.95
C ILE A 295 7.54 -14.99 35.53
N GLN A 296 8.58 -15.22 36.34
CA GLN A 296 9.31 -14.14 36.99
C GLN A 296 10.20 -13.38 35.99
N HIS A 297 9.97 -12.07 35.87
CA HIS A 297 10.79 -11.17 35.07
C HIS A 297 10.94 -9.80 35.75
N PRO A 298 12.07 -9.07 35.60
CA PRO A 298 13.39 -9.58 35.20
C PRO A 298 13.79 -10.80 36.05
N PRO A 299 14.77 -11.62 35.63
CA PRO A 299 15.15 -12.82 36.34
C PRO A 299 15.88 -12.48 37.65
N ASN A 300 15.10 -12.18 38.69
CA ASN A 300 15.58 -12.10 40.06
C ASN A 300 16.29 -13.42 40.39
N GLY A 301 17.48 -13.34 40.98
CA GLY A 301 18.34 -14.49 41.28
C GLY A 301 17.85 -15.35 42.45
N THR A 302 16.54 -15.60 42.53
CA THR A 302 15.84 -16.30 43.59
C THR A 302 14.73 -17.16 43.01
N SER A 303 15.01 -18.46 42.86
CA SER A 303 14.02 -19.45 43.28
C SER A 303 13.70 -19.23 44.78
N GLY A 304 12.72 -19.95 45.36
CA GLY A 304 12.34 -19.78 46.77
C GLY A 304 13.42 -20.11 47.83
N ASP A 305 14.68 -20.33 47.43
CA ASP A 305 15.83 -20.60 48.28
C ASP A 305 16.74 -19.35 48.40
N PRO A 306 16.86 -18.73 49.59
CA PRO A 306 17.74 -17.58 49.82
C PRO A 306 19.25 -17.83 49.59
N ASN A 307 19.67 -19.10 49.42
CA ASN A 307 21.07 -19.50 49.29
C ASN A 307 21.49 -19.79 47.84
N ALA A 308 20.56 -19.69 46.88
CA ALA A 308 20.88 -19.87 45.46
C ALA A 308 21.89 -18.79 44.97
N PRO A 309 22.87 -19.16 44.13
CA PRO A 309 23.81 -18.18 43.58
C PRO A 309 23.06 -17.18 42.67
N GLN A 310 23.31 -15.89 42.87
CA GLN A 310 22.62 -14.81 42.16
C GLN A 310 22.95 -14.81 40.66
N PHE A 311 22.12 -15.49 39.86
CA PHE A 311 22.29 -15.61 38.40
C PHE A 311 22.23 -14.27 37.64
N VAL A 312 21.78 -13.20 38.30
CA VAL A 312 21.86 -11.80 37.85
C VAL A 312 23.27 -11.44 37.35
N ASN A 313 24.32 -12.00 37.97
CA ASN A 313 25.72 -11.68 37.67
C ASN A 313 26.26 -12.27 36.36
N TYR A 314 25.50 -13.09 35.64
CA TYR A 314 25.93 -13.74 34.39
C TYR A 314 25.13 -13.33 33.16
N LEU A 315 24.14 -12.44 33.31
CA LEU A 315 23.32 -11.95 32.19
C LEU A 315 23.85 -10.62 31.69
N ASP A 316 23.77 -10.40 30.39
CA ASP A 316 24.04 -9.09 29.81
C ASP A 316 22.90 -8.09 30.15
N PRO A 317 23.18 -6.77 30.14
CA PRO A 317 22.19 -5.75 30.51
C PRO A 317 20.90 -5.76 29.67
N ILE A 318 20.91 -6.35 28.47
CA ILE A 318 19.76 -6.41 27.57
C ILE A 318 18.89 -7.62 27.97
N SER A 319 19.47 -8.80 28.17
CA SER A 319 18.73 -9.98 28.68
C SER A 319 18.29 -9.87 30.15
N SER A 320 18.91 -8.99 30.95
CA SER A 320 18.40 -8.65 32.29
C SER A 320 17.29 -7.60 32.28
N SER A 321 17.08 -6.87 31.18
CA SER A 321 16.10 -5.79 31.07
C SER A 321 14.69 -6.34 30.83
N ALA A 322 13.71 -5.83 31.57
CA ALA A 322 12.29 -6.16 31.38
C ALA A 322 11.76 -5.83 29.97
N THR A 323 12.40 -4.91 29.24
CA THR A 323 12.00 -4.49 27.88
C THR A 323 13.07 -4.76 26.82
N GLY A 324 14.12 -5.52 27.16
CA GLY A 324 15.29 -5.69 26.31
C GLY A 324 16.01 -4.36 26.06
N ASP A 325 16.27 -4.06 24.79
CA ASP A 325 16.92 -2.83 24.32
C ASP A 325 15.96 -1.64 24.11
N GLY A 326 14.66 -1.83 24.38
CA GLY A 326 13.60 -0.83 24.16
C GLY A 326 13.28 -0.48 22.71
N LYS A 327 13.90 -1.11 21.70
CA LYS A 327 13.71 -0.75 20.28
C LYS A 327 12.67 -1.65 19.59
N PRO A 328 11.70 -1.09 18.84
CA PRO A 328 10.77 -1.92 18.06
C PRO A 328 11.47 -2.72 16.93
N GLU A 329 12.61 -2.24 16.45
CA GLU A 329 13.37 -2.87 15.34
C GLU A 329 14.01 -4.21 15.68
N SER A 330 14.19 -4.54 16.96
CA SER A 330 14.72 -5.82 17.44
C SER A 330 13.62 -6.85 17.78
N VAL A 331 12.34 -6.50 17.60
CA VAL A 331 11.26 -7.48 17.69
C VAL A 331 11.35 -8.44 16.50
N ASN A 332 11.47 -9.73 16.79
CA ASN A 332 11.53 -10.83 15.83
C ASN A 332 10.40 -11.87 16.03
N LEU A 333 9.75 -11.87 17.20
CA LEU A 333 8.59 -12.70 17.52
C LEU A 333 7.50 -11.82 18.15
N ILE A 334 6.26 -11.89 17.63
CA ILE A 334 5.09 -11.25 18.24
C ILE A 334 4.06 -12.34 18.55
N VAL A 335 3.80 -12.56 19.83
CA VAL A 335 2.90 -13.62 20.34
C VAL A 335 1.81 -12.99 21.21
N PRO A 336 0.53 -13.29 21.00
CA PRO A 336 -0.53 -12.87 21.90
C PRO A 336 -0.57 -13.76 23.15
N GLN A 337 -1.06 -13.22 24.28
CA GLN A 337 -1.23 -14.00 25.52
C GLN A 337 -2.71 -14.15 25.86
N ASP A 338 -3.13 -15.34 26.29
CA ASP A 338 -4.52 -15.67 26.67
C ASP A 338 -4.66 -15.96 28.18
N CYS A 339 -5.75 -16.60 28.62
CA CYS A 339 -5.94 -16.86 30.06
C CYS A 339 -4.97 -17.90 30.64
N GLY A 340 -4.40 -18.77 29.81
CA GLY A 340 -3.43 -19.80 30.20
C GLY A 340 -1.99 -19.33 30.02
N GLY A 341 -1.66 -18.79 28.84
CA GLY A 341 -0.27 -18.52 28.48
C GLY A 341 -0.06 -17.86 27.12
N PHE A 342 0.90 -18.38 26.35
CA PHE A 342 1.31 -17.91 25.03
C PHE A 342 0.48 -18.60 23.94
N ASN A 343 -0.45 -17.87 23.30
CA ASN A 343 -1.31 -18.50 22.30
C ASN A 343 -0.68 -18.50 20.90
N LEU A 344 -0.53 -19.69 20.31
CA LEU A 344 0.10 -19.87 18.99
C LEU A 344 -0.89 -20.16 17.85
N GLY A 345 -2.14 -19.74 18.00
CA GLY A 345 -3.14 -19.76 16.93
C GLY A 345 -3.07 -18.58 15.95
N SER A 346 -2.49 -17.44 16.38
CA SER A 346 -2.26 -16.26 15.54
C SER A 346 -1.03 -15.49 16.03
N PHE A 347 0.14 -15.72 15.42
CA PHE A 347 1.40 -15.11 15.84
C PHE A 347 2.31 -14.74 14.66
N PHE A 348 3.19 -13.76 14.85
CA PHE A 348 4.12 -13.31 13.79
C PHE A 348 5.57 -13.65 14.11
N VAL A 349 6.29 -14.05 13.08
CA VAL A 349 7.72 -14.34 13.11
C VAL A 349 8.41 -13.56 12.02
N ARG A 350 9.49 -12.85 12.35
CA ARG A 350 10.32 -12.11 11.38
C ARG A 350 11.43 -13.00 10.83
N ARG A 351 11.84 -12.79 9.58
CA ARG A 351 13.09 -13.35 9.05
C ARG A 351 14.28 -12.75 9.80
N SER A 352 15.01 -13.54 10.60
CA SER A 352 16.25 -13.11 11.24
C SER A 352 17.14 -14.30 11.62
N ALA A 353 18.44 -14.07 11.80
CA ALA A 353 19.36 -15.09 12.31
C ALA A 353 19.13 -15.44 13.80
N TRP A 354 18.32 -14.66 14.52
CA TRP A 354 17.78 -15.03 15.84
C TRP A 354 16.64 -16.02 15.69
N THR A 355 15.77 -15.79 14.71
CA THR A 355 14.61 -16.64 14.39
C THR A 355 15.05 -18.03 13.97
N ASP A 356 16.04 -18.15 13.08
CA ASP A 356 16.54 -19.46 12.65
C ASP A 356 16.99 -20.30 13.86
N ARG A 357 17.70 -19.68 14.82
CA ARG A 357 18.14 -20.33 16.08
C ARG A 357 16.98 -20.68 17.02
N LEU A 358 15.96 -19.81 17.11
CA LEU A 358 14.74 -20.13 17.86
C LEU A 358 14.04 -21.35 17.26
N LEU A 359 13.87 -21.40 15.94
CA LEU A 359 13.24 -22.53 15.25
C LEU A 359 14.10 -23.80 15.39
N ASP A 360 15.43 -23.70 15.47
CA ASP A 360 16.31 -24.86 15.69
C ASP A 360 16.17 -25.42 17.12
N ILE A 361 16.13 -24.56 18.14
CA ILE A 361 15.98 -24.96 19.55
C ILE A 361 14.55 -25.40 19.88
N TRP A 362 13.53 -24.76 19.28
CA TRP A 362 12.13 -25.11 19.53
C TRP A 362 11.81 -26.51 18.97
N TRP A 363 12.41 -26.89 17.83
CA TRP A 363 12.33 -28.26 17.28
C TRP A 363 13.40 -29.22 17.88
N ASP A 364 13.84 -29.01 19.13
CA ASP A 364 14.74 -29.98 19.80
C ASP A 364 13.96 -31.26 20.21
N PRO A 365 14.50 -32.47 19.93
CA PRO A 365 13.90 -33.74 20.37
C PRO A 365 13.63 -33.85 21.89
N VAL A 366 14.37 -33.13 22.74
CA VAL A 366 14.08 -33.09 24.18
C VAL A 366 12.67 -32.54 24.43
N PHE A 367 12.21 -31.55 23.67
CA PHE A 367 10.89 -30.97 23.85
C PHE A 367 9.78 -31.84 23.25
N TYR A 368 9.86 -32.19 21.97
CA TYR A 368 8.77 -32.91 21.30
C TYR A 368 8.80 -34.44 21.53
N GLU A 369 9.91 -35.02 21.99
CA GLU A 369 10.10 -36.47 22.10
C GLU A 369 10.24 -36.95 23.55
N GLN A 370 10.95 -36.22 24.42
CA GLN A 370 11.13 -36.60 25.83
C GLN A 370 10.08 -35.97 26.75
N ARG A 371 9.83 -34.66 26.60
CA ARG A 371 8.89 -33.88 27.46
C ARG A 371 7.45 -33.85 26.94
N HIS A 372 7.09 -34.61 25.91
CA HIS A 372 5.73 -34.62 25.35
C HIS A 372 4.64 -35.11 26.32
N MET A 373 5.02 -35.73 27.44
CA MET A 373 4.12 -36.10 28.55
C MET A 373 4.03 -35.03 29.65
N GLU A 374 4.86 -34.00 29.60
CA GLU A 374 4.84 -32.82 30.48
C GLU A 374 4.08 -31.64 29.83
N TRP A 375 4.00 -31.60 28.49
CA TRP A 375 3.32 -30.55 27.73
C TRP A 375 1.87 -30.91 27.41
N GLU A 376 0.92 -30.23 28.06
CA GLU A 376 -0.51 -30.34 27.77
C GLU A 376 -0.87 -29.61 26.46
N HIS A 377 -0.27 -28.44 26.20
CA HIS A 377 -0.48 -27.63 24.99
C HIS A 377 0.65 -27.78 23.96
N LYS A 378 1.34 -28.93 23.98
CA LYS A 378 2.36 -29.38 23.00
C LYS A 378 3.49 -28.35 22.76
N GLU A 379 3.39 -27.54 21.71
CA GLU A 379 4.44 -26.59 21.30
C GLU A 379 4.38 -25.24 22.03
N GLN A 380 3.24 -24.93 22.66
CA GLN A 380 2.99 -23.69 23.40
C GLN A 380 3.75 -23.69 24.74
N ASP A 381 3.47 -24.67 25.62
CA ASP A 381 4.18 -24.87 26.90
C ASP A 381 5.71 -24.94 26.70
N ALA A 382 6.15 -25.54 25.58
CA ALA A 382 7.57 -25.61 25.25
C ALA A 382 8.17 -24.24 24.86
N LEU A 383 7.45 -23.40 24.13
CA LEU A 383 7.89 -22.03 23.84
C LEU A 383 7.95 -21.19 25.13
N GLU A 384 7.01 -21.39 26.04
CA GLU A 384 6.99 -20.76 27.37
C GLU A 384 8.15 -21.24 28.25
N TYR A 385 8.43 -22.54 28.26
CA TYR A 385 9.60 -23.13 28.94
C TYR A 385 10.89 -22.54 28.38
N VAL A 386 11.01 -22.45 27.05
CA VAL A 386 12.19 -21.92 26.39
C VAL A 386 12.32 -20.41 26.67
N TYR A 387 11.25 -19.60 26.60
CA TYR A 387 11.25 -18.18 27.01
C TYR A 387 11.64 -17.99 28.49
N THR A 388 11.13 -18.84 29.36
CA THR A 388 11.41 -18.82 30.80
C THR A 388 12.88 -19.14 31.09
N ASN A 389 13.44 -20.16 30.44
CA ASN A 389 14.78 -20.67 30.74
C ASN A 389 15.91 -20.10 29.86
N GLN A 390 15.60 -19.38 28.76
CA GLN A 390 16.59 -18.85 27.81
C GLN A 390 16.52 -17.31 27.70
N PRO A 391 17.32 -16.56 28.50
CA PRO A 391 17.23 -15.09 28.56
C PRO A 391 17.48 -14.34 27.24
N TRP A 392 18.22 -14.92 26.29
CA TRP A 392 18.52 -14.30 24.98
C TRP A 392 17.31 -14.19 24.03
N ILE A 393 16.22 -14.90 24.34
CA ILE A 393 14.96 -14.84 23.59
C ILE A 393 14.20 -13.56 23.92
N ARG A 394 14.11 -13.24 25.22
CA ARG A 394 13.16 -12.26 25.76
C ARG A 394 13.31 -10.85 25.14
N PRO A 395 14.51 -10.30 24.87
CA PRO A 395 14.66 -9.00 24.20
C PRO A 395 14.09 -8.92 22.79
N ASN A 396 13.91 -10.06 22.12
CA ASN A 396 13.46 -10.18 20.73
C ASN A 396 11.98 -10.58 20.62
N THR A 397 11.39 -11.08 21.71
CA THR A 397 9.95 -11.34 21.81
C THR A 397 9.21 -10.05 22.19
N ALA A 398 8.02 -9.87 21.64
CA ALA A 398 7.05 -8.90 22.12
C ALA A 398 5.66 -9.55 22.21
N PHE A 399 4.87 -9.06 23.16
CA PHE A 399 3.52 -9.50 23.43
C PHE A 399 2.50 -8.50 22.89
N ILE A 400 1.35 -9.01 22.47
CA ILE A 400 0.22 -8.20 22.00
C ILE A 400 -1.04 -8.61 22.77
N ALA A 401 -1.92 -7.65 23.03
CA ALA A 401 -3.24 -7.91 23.59
C ALA A 401 -4.02 -8.94 22.76
N GLN A 402 -4.56 -10.00 23.40
CA GLN A 402 -5.27 -11.10 22.73
C GLN A 402 -6.30 -10.57 21.73
N ARG A 403 -7.15 -9.64 22.17
CA ARG A 403 -8.22 -9.04 21.36
C ARG A 403 -7.75 -8.39 20.06
N ARG A 404 -6.51 -7.87 20.00
CA ARG A 404 -6.00 -7.22 18.78
C ARG A 404 -5.61 -8.21 17.68
N LEU A 405 -5.21 -9.43 18.00
CA LEU A 405 -4.64 -10.37 17.02
C LEU A 405 -5.37 -11.73 16.96
N ASN A 406 -6.12 -12.08 18.00
CA ASN A 406 -6.41 -13.46 18.36
C ASN A 406 -7.63 -13.57 19.31
N ALA A 407 -8.61 -12.68 19.19
CA ALA A 407 -9.73 -12.56 20.14
C ALA A 407 -10.53 -13.88 20.26
N PHE A 408 -10.98 -14.24 21.46
CA PHE A 408 -11.71 -15.49 21.68
C PHE A 408 -13.24 -15.34 21.55
N PRO A 409 -13.97 -16.39 21.11
CA PRO A 409 -15.43 -16.41 21.17
C PRO A 409 -15.90 -16.52 22.62
N HIS A 410 -16.99 -15.85 23.00
CA HIS A 410 -17.53 -15.89 24.37
C HIS A 410 -17.63 -17.32 24.93
N GLY A 411 -17.24 -17.48 26.20
CA GLY A 411 -17.19 -18.77 26.89
C GLY A 411 -15.91 -19.59 26.63
N ALA A 412 -14.86 -18.99 26.07
CA ALA A 412 -13.54 -19.61 25.96
C ALA A 412 -12.56 -18.93 26.92
N CYS A 413 -11.85 -19.70 27.73
CA CYS A 413 -10.89 -19.16 28.71
C CYS A 413 -11.53 -18.31 29.85
N GLY A 414 -12.77 -18.64 30.25
CA GLY A 414 -13.47 -18.02 31.39
C GLY A 414 -14.34 -16.81 30.99
N ASP A 415 -14.43 -15.83 31.89
CA ASP A 415 -15.07 -14.52 31.68
C ASP A 415 -14.01 -13.42 31.59
N ASP A 416 -14.32 -12.29 30.93
CA ASP A 416 -13.43 -11.13 30.90
C ASP A 416 -13.25 -10.52 32.31
N ARG A 417 -12.06 -9.97 32.61
CA ARG A 417 -11.67 -9.47 33.94
C ARG A 417 -12.28 -8.10 34.26
N GLY A 418 -13.62 -8.05 34.34
CA GLY A 418 -14.40 -6.85 34.63
C GLY A 418 -14.62 -5.91 33.44
N LEU A 419 -14.24 -6.31 32.23
CA LEU A 419 -14.43 -5.49 31.03
C LEU A 419 -15.93 -5.42 30.67
N PRO A 420 -16.52 -4.22 30.49
CA PRO A 420 -17.93 -4.09 30.15
C PRO A 420 -18.21 -4.50 28.70
N SER A 421 -19.46 -4.91 28.42
CA SER A 421 -19.92 -5.33 27.08
C SER A 421 -19.92 -4.21 26.03
N THR A 422 -19.75 -2.96 26.45
CA THR A 422 -19.50 -1.78 25.59
C THR A 422 -18.04 -1.66 25.15
N GLY A 423 -17.10 -2.25 25.89
CA GLY A 423 -15.68 -2.30 25.59
C GLY A 423 -14.81 -1.17 26.17
N CYS A 424 -13.57 -1.07 25.68
CA CYS A 424 -12.60 -0.02 26.02
C CYS A 424 -13.20 1.39 25.90
N SER A 425 -14.13 1.59 24.96
CA SER A 425 -14.89 2.84 24.76
C SER A 425 -15.60 3.39 26.01
N SER A 426 -15.67 2.61 27.10
CA SER A 426 -16.26 2.98 28.39
C SER A 426 -15.31 2.91 29.59
N LEU A 427 -14.00 2.73 29.35
CA LEU A 427 -12.95 3.00 30.34
C LEU A 427 -12.83 4.50 30.63
N ARG A 428 -12.14 4.87 31.71
CA ARG A 428 -12.04 6.25 32.15
C ARG A 428 -10.87 6.96 31.47
N GLU A 429 -10.99 8.28 31.37
CA GLU A 429 -9.99 9.15 30.75
C GLU A 429 -8.72 9.21 31.63
N GLY A 430 -7.86 8.20 31.47
CA GLY A 430 -6.69 7.93 32.31
C GLY A 430 -6.16 6.49 32.21
N ASP A 431 -7.01 5.52 31.84
CA ASP A 431 -6.64 4.11 31.67
C ASP A 431 -5.90 3.90 30.32
N ASP A 432 -4.81 3.11 30.25
CA ASP A 432 -4.05 2.95 28.99
C ASP A 432 -4.81 2.00 28.04
N PRO A 433 -5.07 2.36 26.76
CA PRO A 433 -5.73 1.48 25.79
C PRO A 433 -5.07 0.10 25.56
N ARG A 434 -3.85 -0.12 26.07
CA ARG A 434 -3.24 -1.46 26.21
C ARG A 434 -3.99 -2.34 27.22
N GLU A 435 -4.30 -1.78 28.40
CA GLU A 435 -4.86 -2.48 29.57
C GLU A 435 -6.24 -3.08 29.28
N CYS A 436 -7.04 -2.42 28.44
CA CYS A 436 -8.33 -2.95 28.01
C CYS A 436 -8.23 -4.34 27.34
N GLY A 437 -7.28 -4.50 26.41
CA GLY A 437 -7.04 -5.77 25.70
C GLY A 437 -6.24 -6.80 26.51
N ILE A 438 -5.98 -6.48 27.77
CA ILE A 438 -5.37 -7.31 28.82
C ILE A 438 -6.44 -7.70 29.85
N GLN A 439 -7.41 -6.82 30.12
CA GLN A 439 -8.58 -7.07 30.95
C GLN A 439 -9.60 -7.98 30.24
N GLY A 440 -9.85 -7.75 28.95
CA GLY A 440 -10.70 -8.62 28.12
C GLY A 440 -9.90 -9.40 27.07
N ILE A 441 -10.29 -10.65 26.86
CA ILE A 441 -9.73 -11.58 25.87
C ILE A 441 -10.73 -11.94 24.77
N HIS A 442 -12.03 -11.71 25.02
CA HIS A 442 -13.10 -12.05 24.09
C HIS A 442 -13.30 -11.01 22.97
N TYR A 443 -13.80 -11.49 21.83
CA TYR A 443 -14.19 -10.66 20.69
C TYR A 443 -15.33 -9.70 21.04
N GLN A 444 -15.18 -8.41 20.70
CA GLN A 444 -16.22 -7.40 20.88
C GLN A 444 -16.71 -6.78 19.55
N GLU A 445 -18.03 -6.78 19.34
CA GLU A 445 -18.67 -6.23 18.12
C GLU A 445 -18.61 -4.69 18.06
N SER A 446 -18.63 -4.00 19.21
CA SER A 446 -18.55 -2.53 19.29
C SER A 446 -17.21 -2.00 18.77
N GLU A 447 -16.12 -2.70 19.06
CA GLU A 447 -14.75 -2.23 18.80
C GLU A 447 -14.12 -2.84 17.55
N ARG A 448 -14.78 -3.86 16.95
CA ARG A 448 -14.35 -4.55 15.72
C ARG A 448 -12.97 -5.16 15.83
N ASP A 449 -12.82 -6.06 16.80
CA ASP A 449 -11.61 -6.86 16.96
C ASP A 449 -11.23 -7.57 15.65
N PHE A 450 -9.94 -7.54 15.31
CA PHE A 450 -9.46 -7.81 13.95
C PHE A 450 -9.70 -9.26 13.49
N LEU A 451 -9.53 -10.21 14.40
CA LEU A 451 -9.59 -11.65 14.17
C LEU A 451 -10.22 -12.33 15.38
N VAL A 452 -11.05 -13.34 15.11
CA VAL A 452 -11.54 -14.28 16.13
C VAL A 452 -10.84 -15.64 15.96
N ASN A 453 -10.41 -16.24 17.07
CA ASN A 453 -9.82 -17.56 17.15
C ASN A 453 -10.71 -18.48 18.01
N MET A 454 -11.32 -19.48 17.40
CA MET A 454 -12.12 -20.50 18.11
C MET A 454 -11.19 -21.57 18.69
N ALA A 455 -10.34 -21.15 19.63
CA ALA A 455 -9.51 -22.03 20.45
C ALA A 455 -10.35 -22.77 21.51
N GLY A 456 -9.81 -23.87 22.06
CA GLY A 456 -10.54 -24.74 23.00
C GLY A 456 -11.79 -25.38 22.40
N CYS A 457 -11.95 -25.36 21.08
CA CYS A 457 -13.22 -25.65 20.44
C CYS A 457 -13.41 -27.15 20.12
N GLU A 458 -12.32 -27.89 19.91
CA GLU A 458 -12.32 -29.36 19.91
C GLU A 458 -12.84 -29.96 21.24
N TRP A 459 -12.81 -29.17 22.33
CA TRP A 459 -13.21 -29.58 23.69
C TRP A 459 -14.72 -29.41 23.92
N GLY A 460 -15.53 -29.87 22.96
CA GLY A 460 -16.98 -29.99 23.10
C GLY A 460 -17.83 -28.78 22.66
N ARG A 461 -17.27 -27.82 21.92
CA ARG A 461 -18.02 -26.68 21.34
C ARG A 461 -18.44 -26.94 19.88
N ASP A 462 -19.40 -26.17 19.35
CA ASP A 462 -19.77 -26.26 17.93
C ASP A 462 -19.01 -25.23 17.08
N CYS A 463 -17.75 -25.54 16.79
CA CYS A 463 -16.85 -24.71 15.99
C CYS A 463 -17.41 -24.36 14.61
N TRP A 464 -18.25 -25.23 14.04
CA TRP A 464 -18.88 -24.97 12.75
C TRP A 464 -20.00 -23.93 12.89
N GLY A 465 -20.85 -24.06 13.90
CA GLY A 465 -21.87 -23.07 14.25
C GLY A 465 -21.26 -21.70 14.59
N GLU A 466 -20.20 -21.68 15.39
CA GLU A 466 -19.49 -20.45 15.75
C GLU A 466 -18.82 -19.80 14.53
N MET A 467 -18.04 -20.56 13.74
CA MET A 467 -17.42 -20.09 12.50
C MET A 467 -18.49 -19.53 11.53
N TYR A 468 -19.64 -20.21 11.42
CA TYR A 468 -20.77 -19.74 10.62
C TYR A 468 -21.35 -18.43 11.14
N ASN A 469 -21.50 -18.26 12.46
CA ASN A 469 -22.01 -17.06 13.10
C ASN A 469 -21.05 -15.87 12.94
N PHE A 470 -19.76 -16.03 13.22
CA PHE A 470 -18.75 -14.98 13.00
C PHE A 470 -18.62 -14.61 11.51
N ARG A 471 -18.73 -15.59 10.61
CA ARG A 471 -18.81 -15.36 9.16
C ARG A 471 -20.06 -14.56 8.77
N GLN A 472 -21.23 -14.80 9.38
CA GLN A 472 -22.41 -13.94 9.17
C GLN A 472 -22.18 -12.52 9.73
N LEU A 473 -21.60 -12.42 10.93
CA LEU A 473 -21.34 -11.16 11.62
C LEU A 473 -20.38 -10.26 10.84
N SER A 474 -19.21 -10.77 10.40
CA SER A 474 -18.29 -10.00 9.55
C SER A 474 -18.95 -9.56 8.24
N ASN A 475 -19.77 -10.41 7.60
CA ASN A 475 -20.54 -10.04 6.42
C ASN A 475 -21.64 -8.99 6.70
N ARG A 476 -22.12 -8.85 7.94
CA ARG A 476 -23.06 -7.79 8.37
C ARG A 476 -22.32 -6.48 8.64
N LEU A 477 -21.21 -6.54 9.38
CA LEU A 477 -20.38 -5.40 9.75
C LEU A 477 -19.71 -4.73 8.53
N ASN A 478 -19.31 -5.54 7.55
CA ASN A 478 -18.56 -5.11 6.36
C ASN A 478 -19.38 -4.99 5.07
N ARG A 479 -20.71 -4.85 5.17
CA ARG A 479 -21.55 -4.50 4.00
C ARG A 479 -21.12 -3.17 3.38
N ASN A 480 -21.02 -3.13 2.06
CA ASN A 480 -20.77 -1.90 1.32
C ASN A 480 -21.91 -0.88 1.57
N PRO A 481 -21.65 0.44 1.50
CA PRO A 481 -22.71 1.45 1.65
C PRO A 481 -23.88 1.25 0.69
N TRP A 482 -23.61 0.79 -0.54
CA TRP A 482 -24.64 0.44 -1.53
C TRP A 482 -25.49 -0.78 -1.14
N GLU A 483 -24.89 -1.79 -0.50
CA GLU A 483 -25.63 -2.95 0.03
C GLU A 483 -26.55 -2.51 1.16
N LYS A 484 -26.05 -1.70 2.11
CA LYS A 484 -26.88 -1.13 3.19
C LYS A 484 -28.07 -0.32 2.66
N ILE A 485 -27.88 0.47 1.59
CA ILE A 485 -28.96 1.20 0.92
C ILE A 485 -29.95 0.25 0.24
N LYS A 486 -29.46 -0.77 -0.48
CA LYS A 486 -30.31 -1.77 -1.15
C LYS A 486 -31.17 -2.54 -0.15
N ASP A 487 -30.56 -2.99 0.95
CA ASP A 487 -31.22 -3.76 2.00
C ASP A 487 -32.31 -2.92 2.67
N TYR A 488 -32.01 -1.68 3.06
CA TYR A 488 -32.98 -0.72 3.60
C TYR A 488 -34.19 -0.49 2.67
N VAL A 489 -33.95 -0.37 1.37
CA VAL A 489 -35.04 -0.23 0.36
C VAL A 489 -35.87 -1.51 0.26
N SER A 490 -35.24 -2.69 0.34
CA SER A 490 -35.93 -3.99 0.32
C SER A 490 -36.79 -4.19 1.58
N GLU A 491 -36.23 -3.96 2.76
CA GLU A 491 -36.91 -4.05 4.06
C GLU A 491 -38.12 -3.10 4.13
N HIS A 492 -37.94 -1.84 3.68
CA HIS A 492 -39.02 -0.87 3.62
C HIS A 492 -40.12 -1.22 2.60
N TRP A 493 -39.77 -1.91 1.50
CA TRP A 493 -40.74 -2.40 0.52
C TRP A 493 -41.51 -3.61 1.04
N GLU A 494 -40.84 -4.57 1.68
CA GLU A 494 -41.47 -5.73 2.33
C GLU A 494 -42.39 -5.32 3.48
N ALA A 495 -41.99 -4.37 4.33
CA ALA A 495 -42.84 -3.82 5.39
C ALA A 495 -44.12 -3.20 4.81
N ARG A 496 -44.03 -2.46 3.70
CA ARG A 496 -45.19 -1.88 3.00
C ARG A 496 -46.02 -2.91 2.22
N LYS A 497 -45.48 -4.09 1.95
CA LYS A 497 -46.23 -5.24 1.41
C LYS A 497 -47.04 -5.90 2.52
N LYS A 498 -46.41 -6.25 3.65
CA LYS A 498 -47.08 -6.83 4.83
C LYS A 498 -48.21 -5.93 5.36
N ALA A 499 -47.94 -4.64 5.54
CA ALA A 499 -48.97 -3.69 5.99
C ALA A 499 -50.19 -3.58 5.05
N LYS A 500 -50.04 -3.88 3.76
CA LYS A 500 -51.18 -3.96 2.81
C LYS A 500 -51.91 -5.30 2.91
N GLU A 501 -51.19 -6.39 3.11
CA GLU A 501 -51.76 -7.74 3.30
C GLU A 501 -52.55 -7.80 4.61
N GLU A 502 -52.04 -7.19 5.69
CA GLU A 502 -52.73 -6.99 6.97
C GLU A 502 -53.97 -6.10 6.82
N GLN A 503 -53.89 -4.99 6.07
CA GLN A 503 -55.06 -4.14 5.79
C GLN A 503 -56.15 -4.86 4.97
N GLN A 504 -55.77 -5.76 4.06
CA GLN A 504 -56.73 -6.58 3.31
C GLN A 504 -57.34 -7.68 4.18
N GLN A 505 -56.59 -8.27 5.11
CA GLN A 505 -57.10 -9.23 6.10
C GLN A 505 -58.01 -8.59 7.17
N GLN A 506 -57.95 -7.27 7.35
CA GLN A 506 -58.86 -6.52 8.23
C GLN A 506 -60.12 -5.98 7.51
N GLN A 507 -60.27 -6.26 6.20
CA GLN A 507 -61.41 -5.85 5.37
C GLN A 507 -62.26 -7.04 4.90
N HIS A 508 -61.99 -8.24 5.42
CA HIS A 508 -62.68 -9.50 5.16
C HIS A 508 -63.10 -10.17 6.48
#